data_AF-A0A7S4QZG6-F1
#
_entry.id   AF-A0A7S4QZG6-F1
#
_cell.length_a   1.000
_cell.length_b   1.000
_cell.length_c   1.000
_cell.angle_alpha   90.00
_cell.angle_beta   90.00
_cell.angle_gamma   90.00
#
_symmetry.space_group_name_H-M   'P 1'
#
loop_
_entity.id
_entity.type
_entity.pdbx_description
1 polymer ?
#
loop_
_entity_poly.entity_id
_entity_poly.type
_entity_poly.pdbx_seq_one_letter_code
_entity_poly.pdbx_strand_id
1 'polypeptide(L)'
;ELWERLPPRTCAHRPLHCEDAARQTARPFEDLDFPPADALGAARVQLPIWVRAGKLQGHGHLCLFGDGAASSVRQGRLGDCWLIGVFACLAQFPGHAEALFEQSQLVPEGRYIVRIFDANRGAWQRIVIDDRIPCSPVVSSGAFLVRAMSGRTDLPCFSQPMGGEVWPLLLEKACAKVAGSYAHLDGGIPELAFQLVTGQREQLRWQRKHDEATWRQLRWHGDNFTGGRHKNVRKEILGDDLFLRLAYYDQANFLMAAAIHPPGGSFRPPGQYAEHRRPDGLVEGHAYSILEVQELHGVRLVRLRNPWGQACWRGDWCKGSWLWGRNPAVRDDARRAVEDGGTFWMAWADFAAIFNAVMVCPATMPVPKVSLFSSSKGGSGPGVYCGRCGHKVQSVWILAVSAEDGQRRPHWDRLQDGDLCPLCLRATALPRQRAWDGDASAAADAAGRNGTELRRLVPGVDYFPFEAGAGCVLPGRRPVCELGPACTLQSPQHHSHYDHPWMRPGPEVIRGRKSARRRLMRPPSESGQ
;
A
#
# COMPACT_ATOMS: atom_id res chain seq x y z
N GLU A 1 -17.61 -18.70 56.40
CA GLU A 1 -16.71 -17.59 56.78
C GLU A 1 -15.61 -17.46 55.73
N LEU A 2 -15.33 -16.22 55.33
CA LEU A 2 -14.22 -15.74 54.46
C LEU A 2 -14.25 -16.11 52.96
N TRP A 3 -15.10 -15.40 52.19
CA TRP A 3 -14.73 -14.96 50.83
C TRP A 3 -15.47 -13.66 50.43
N GLU A 4 -15.32 -12.61 51.23
CA GLU A 4 -15.70 -11.24 50.86
C GLU A 4 -14.46 -10.34 50.91
N ARG A 5 -13.98 -9.92 49.72
CA ARG A 5 -13.34 -8.62 49.41
C ARG A 5 -12.66 -8.72 48.04
N LEU A 6 -13.31 -8.19 47.01
CA LEU A 6 -12.77 -7.26 45.99
C LEU A 6 -13.84 -7.05 44.89
N PRO A 7 -14.33 -5.82 44.67
CA PRO A 7 -15.36 -5.54 43.66
C PRO A 7 -14.80 -5.48 42.23
N PRO A 8 -15.64 -5.72 41.20
CA PRO A 8 -15.25 -5.59 39.79
C PRO A 8 -14.95 -4.13 39.44
N ARG A 9 -13.87 -3.91 38.67
CA ARG A 9 -13.48 -2.59 38.15
C ARG A 9 -14.51 -2.10 37.14
N THR A 10 -15.45 -1.27 37.59
CA THR A 10 -16.25 -0.40 36.73
C THR A 10 -15.37 0.76 36.24
N CYS A 11 -15.35 0.98 34.93
CA CYS A 11 -14.82 2.23 34.36
C CYS A 11 -15.62 3.39 34.94
N ALA A 12 -15.00 4.17 35.82
CA ALA A 12 -15.58 5.39 36.35
C ALA A 12 -15.81 6.39 35.20
N HIS A 13 -17.07 6.59 34.85
CA HIS A 13 -17.52 7.76 34.11
C HIS A 13 -17.14 9.00 34.92
N ARG A 14 -16.21 9.79 34.40
CA ARG A 14 -16.09 11.20 34.78
C ARG A 14 -17.09 11.98 33.92
N PRO A 15 -18.01 12.77 34.50
CA PRO A 15 -18.95 13.53 33.70
C PRO A 15 -18.21 14.63 32.94
N LEU A 16 -18.23 14.54 31.61
CA LEU A 16 -17.95 15.64 30.69
C LEU A 16 -19.10 16.66 30.81
N HIS A 17 -19.06 17.50 31.84
CA HIS A 17 -19.98 18.64 31.97
C HIS A 17 -19.17 19.88 32.30
N CYS A 18 -18.65 20.54 31.25
CA CYS A 18 -18.60 22.01 31.13
C CYS A 18 -17.83 22.51 29.88
N GLU A 19 -17.10 21.67 29.12
CA GLU A 19 -16.39 22.14 27.91
C GLU A 19 -17.10 21.82 26.57
N ASP A 20 -18.10 20.92 26.56
CA ASP A 20 -18.76 20.46 25.33
C ASP A 20 -19.85 21.42 24.79
N ALA A 21 -20.30 22.40 25.57
CA ALA A 21 -21.34 23.33 25.14
C ALA A 21 -20.86 24.34 24.08
N ALA A 22 -19.54 24.54 23.92
CA ALA A 22 -18.98 25.52 23.00
C ALA A 22 -18.66 24.96 21.59
N ARG A 23 -18.72 23.64 21.37
CA ARG A 23 -18.40 23.02 20.05
C ARG A 23 -19.60 22.76 19.15
N GLN A 24 -20.83 22.88 19.64
CA GLN A 24 -22.05 22.57 18.86
C GLN A 24 -22.53 23.70 17.93
N THR A 25 -21.80 24.81 17.81
CA THR A 25 -22.21 25.99 17.03
C THR A 25 -21.38 26.24 15.77
N ALA A 26 -20.34 25.44 15.49
CA ALA A 26 -19.53 25.59 14.28
C ALA A 26 -20.23 24.92 13.08
N ARG A 27 -20.53 25.70 12.03
CA ARG A 27 -21.00 25.14 10.76
C ARG A 27 -19.95 24.14 10.22
N PRO A 28 -20.36 22.97 9.70
CA PRO A 28 -19.44 22.02 9.08
C PRO A 28 -18.62 22.69 7.97
N PHE A 29 -17.36 22.31 7.83
CA PHE A 29 -16.45 22.84 6.82
C PHE A 29 -16.95 22.56 5.41
N GLU A 30 -16.89 23.58 4.55
CA GLU A 30 -17.24 23.50 3.14
C GLU A 30 -16.00 23.86 2.32
N ASP A 31 -15.66 23.00 1.37
CA ASP A 31 -14.53 23.21 0.49
C ASP A 31 -14.93 24.12 -0.68
N LEU A 32 -14.63 25.41 -0.56
CA LEU A 32 -14.95 26.42 -1.58
C LEU A 32 -14.07 26.28 -2.83
N ASP A 33 -12.90 25.63 -2.72
CA ASP A 33 -11.99 25.41 -3.86
C ASP A 33 -12.34 24.15 -4.66
N PHE A 34 -13.21 23.28 -4.11
CA PHE A 34 -13.66 22.06 -4.77
C PHE A 34 -15.12 21.77 -4.46
N PRO A 35 -16.03 22.68 -4.85
CA PRO A 35 -17.44 22.58 -4.49
C PRO A 35 -18.12 21.43 -5.24
N PRO A 36 -19.20 20.85 -4.68
CA PRO A 36 -19.99 19.79 -5.30
C PRO A 36 -20.37 19.97 -6.78
N ALA A 37 -20.61 21.21 -7.20
CA ALA A 37 -21.02 21.54 -8.57
C ALA A 37 -19.89 21.29 -9.59
N ASP A 38 -18.64 21.56 -9.21
CA ASP A 38 -17.48 21.48 -10.10
C ASP A 38 -16.71 20.16 -9.92
N ALA A 39 -16.77 19.59 -8.72
CA ALA A 39 -15.98 18.43 -8.32
C ALA A 39 -16.15 17.20 -9.21
N LEU A 40 -17.34 16.99 -9.80
CA LEU A 40 -17.55 15.87 -10.73
C LEU A 40 -16.89 16.07 -12.09
N GLY A 41 -16.79 17.31 -12.58
CA GLY A 41 -16.45 17.60 -13.97
C GLY A 41 -17.39 16.91 -14.96
N ALA A 42 -16.85 16.35 -16.04
CA ALA A 42 -17.61 15.63 -17.07
C ALA A 42 -17.96 14.16 -16.69
N ALA A 43 -17.84 13.78 -15.42
CA ALA A 43 -18.13 12.43 -14.97
C ALA A 43 -19.62 12.13 -15.16
N ARG A 44 -19.93 10.97 -15.76
CA ARG A 44 -21.31 10.58 -16.10
C ARG A 44 -22.07 10.07 -14.88
N VAL A 45 -22.38 10.96 -13.94
CA VAL A 45 -23.20 10.68 -12.76
C VAL A 45 -24.52 11.44 -12.87
N GLN A 46 -25.64 10.72 -12.96
CA GLN A 46 -26.96 11.35 -13.03
C GLN A 46 -27.40 11.81 -11.63
N LEU A 47 -27.57 13.12 -11.46
CA LEU A 47 -28.16 13.76 -10.28
C LEU A 47 -27.58 13.23 -8.94
N PRO A 48 -26.26 13.39 -8.69
CA PRO A 48 -25.68 12.97 -7.42
C PRO A 48 -26.30 13.73 -6.25
N ILE A 49 -26.41 13.07 -5.11
CA ILE A 49 -26.57 13.74 -3.82
C ILE A 49 -25.21 13.75 -3.10
N TRP A 50 -24.91 14.79 -2.35
CA TRP A 50 -23.64 14.92 -1.64
C TRP A 50 -23.86 14.68 -0.14
N VAL A 51 -23.33 13.56 0.36
CA VAL A 51 -23.55 13.09 1.73
C VAL A 51 -22.26 13.19 2.52
N ARG A 52 -22.32 13.70 3.76
CA ARG A 52 -21.17 13.76 4.67
C ARG A 52 -20.72 12.33 5.01
N ALA A 53 -19.42 12.05 5.03
CA ALA A 53 -18.88 10.72 5.26
C ALA A 53 -19.43 10.10 6.56
N GLY A 54 -19.48 10.87 7.65
CA GLY A 54 -20.02 10.40 8.95
C GLY A 54 -21.54 10.12 8.97
N LYS A 55 -22.26 10.39 7.87
CA LYS A 55 -23.70 10.15 7.73
C LYS A 55 -24.04 9.05 6.72
N LEU A 56 -23.03 8.40 6.12
CA LEU A 56 -23.24 7.30 5.19
C LEU A 56 -23.90 6.11 5.91
N GLN A 57 -24.96 5.59 5.35
CA GLN A 57 -25.81 4.54 5.90
C GLN A 57 -25.42 3.18 5.31
N GLY A 58 -25.69 2.13 6.08
CA GLY A 58 -25.55 0.75 5.58
C GLY A 58 -24.14 0.17 5.59
N HIS A 59 -23.16 0.85 6.21
CA HIS A 59 -21.76 0.45 6.25
C HIS A 59 -21.23 0.09 7.66
N GLY A 60 -22.10 -0.29 8.61
CA GLY A 60 -21.68 -0.60 9.99
C GLY A 60 -21.24 0.65 10.76
N HIS A 61 -20.46 0.49 11.83
CA HIS A 61 -19.86 1.61 12.55
C HIS A 61 -18.80 2.27 11.66
N LEU A 62 -19.00 3.53 11.29
CA LEU A 62 -18.08 4.27 10.44
C LEU A 62 -16.83 4.72 11.22
N CYS A 63 -15.67 4.60 10.59
CA CYS A 63 -14.41 5.12 11.11
C CYS A 63 -13.57 5.69 9.97
N LEU A 64 -12.57 6.51 10.32
CA LEU A 64 -11.62 6.98 9.31
C LEU A 64 -10.72 5.81 8.90
N PHE A 65 -10.11 5.15 9.88
CA PHE A 65 -9.31 3.92 9.75
C PHE A 65 -9.87 2.85 10.68
N GLY A 66 -9.91 1.59 10.23
CA GLY A 66 -10.34 0.43 11.01
C GLY A 66 -9.17 -0.49 11.34
N ASP A 67 -9.48 -1.64 11.95
CA ASP A 67 -8.48 -2.59 12.49
C ASP A 67 -7.76 -3.43 11.41
N GLY A 68 -7.67 -2.95 10.17
CA GLY A 68 -6.74 -3.49 9.18
C GLY A 68 -7.27 -4.66 8.34
N ALA A 69 -8.57 -4.71 8.05
CA ALA A 69 -9.00 -5.53 6.93
C ALA A 69 -8.51 -4.85 5.65
N ALA A 70 -7.53 -5.46 4.98
CA ALA A 70 -6.93 -5.04 3.72
C ALA A 70 -7.91 -5.03 2.52
N SER A 71 -9.18 -4.76 2.79
CA SER A 71 -10.34 -5.02 1.96
C SER A 71 -11.23 -3.80 1.75
N SER A 72 -10.87 -2.63 2.27
CA SER A 72 -11.83 -1.53 2.45
C SER A 72 -12.24 -0.73 1.20
N VAL A 73 -11.76 -1.06 -0.01
CA VAL A 73 -12.10 -0.28 -1.22
C VAL A 73 -12.59 -1.18 -2.35
N ARG A 74 -13.80 -0.92 -2.86
CA ARG A 74 -14.21 -1.39 -4.19
C ARG A 74 -14.32 -0.22 -5.16
N GLN A 75 -13.90 -0.42 -6.39
CA GLN A 75 -14.11 0.56 -7.45
C GLN A 75 -15.61 0.78 -7.71
N GLY A 76 -15.97 2.03 -7.97
CA GLY A 76 -17.31 2.40 -8.41
C GLY A 76 -17.45 2.47 -9.92
N ARG A 77 -18.15 3.49 -10.41
CA ARG A 77 -18.52 3.62 -11.83
C ARG A 77 -17.49 4.39 -12.68
N LEU A 78 -16.37 4.78 -12.10
CA LEU A 78 -15.29 5.56 -12.75
C LEU A 78 -14.16 4.62 -13.19
N GLY A 79 -13.49 4.90 -14.31
CA GLY A 79 -12.35 4.12 -14.82
C GLY A 79 -11.03 4.41 -14.10
N ASP A 80 -11.06 4.51 -12.78
CA ASP A 80 -9.93 4.84 -11.90
C ASP A 80 -9.35 3.60 -11.20
N CYS A 81 -9.50 2.42 -11.82
CA CYS A 81 -8.96 1.15 -11.32
C CYS A 81 -7.46 1.22 -11.01
N TRP A 82 -6.71 2.04 -11.76
CA TRP A 82 -5.30 2.32 -11.54
C TRP A 82 -5.00 2.96 -10.17
N LEU A 83 -5.92 3.79 -9.66
CA LEU A 83 -5.80 4.47 -8.38
C LEU A 83 -6.32 3.58 -7.25
N ILE A 84 -7.53 3.04 -7.42
CA ILE A 84 -8.16 2.18 -6.41
C ILE A 84 -7.39 0.87 -6.19
N GLY A 85 -6.79 0.30 -7.24
CA GLY A 85 -5.90 -0.84 -7.11
C GLY A 85 -4.63 -0.54 -6.31
N VAL A 86 -4.12 0.70 -6.37
CA VAL A 86 -3.02 1.13 -5.50
C VAL A 86 -3.50 1.36 -4.07
N PHE A 87 -4.70 1.90 -3.85
CA PHE A 87 -5.26 2.01 -2.50
C PHE A 87 -5.46 0.63 -1.85
N ALA A 88 -5.85 -0.37 -2.64
CA ALA A 88 -5.92 -1.75 -2.18
C ALA A 88 -4.53 -2.31 -1.78
N CYS A 89 -3.45 -1.96 -2.48
CA CYS A 89 -2.09 -2.28 -2.05
C CYS A 89 -1.72 -1.52 -0.77
N LEU A 90 -2.07 -0.23 -0.70
CA LEU A 90 -1.79 0.64 0.43
C LEU A 90 -2.52 0.20 1.71
N ALA A 91 -3.70 -0.40 1.58
CA ALA A 91 -4.44 -0.96 2.71
C ALA A 91 -3.69 -2.09 3.43
N GLN A 92 -2.70 -2.72 2.77
CA GLN A 92 -1.80 -3.68 3.43
C GLN A 92 -0.81 -3.00 4.38
N PHE A 93 -0.70 -1.67 4.32
CA PHE A 93 0.21 -0.81 5.08
C PHE A 93 -0.58 0.30 5.79
N PRO A 94 -1.46 -0.03 6.76
CA PRO A 94 -2.38 0.92 7.39
C PRO A 94 -1.65 2.11 8.01
N GLY A 95 -0.47 1.88 8.62
CA GLY A 95 0.32 2.99 9.17
C GLY A 95 0.81 3.99 8.12
N HIS A 96 0.99 3.58 6.86
CA HIS A 96 1.30 4.50 5.76
C HIS A 96 0.05 5.22 5.27
N ALA A 97 -1.08 4.52 5.17
CA ALA A 97 -2.37 5.11 4.83
C ALA A 97 -2.77 6.19 5.85
N GLU A 98 -2.65 5.90 7.14
CA GLU A 98 -2.87 6.83 8.24
C GLU A 98 -1.98 8.07 8.16
N ALA A 99 -0.70 7.89 7.84
CA ALA A 99 0.25 9.00 7.78
C ALA A 99 -0.06 10.02 6.66
N LEU A 100 -0.79 9.60 5.62
CA LEU A 100 -1.29 10.51 4.59
C LEU A 100 -2.34 11.48 5.14
N PHE A 101 -2.96 11.20 6.28
CA PHE A 101 -3.95 12.07 6.89
C PHE A 101 -3.36 12.78 8.12
N GLU A 102 -3.78 14.02 8.37
CA GLU A 102 -3.45 14.69 9.64
C GLU A 102 -4.39 14.26 10.78
N GLN A 103 -5.59 13.83 10.43
CA GLN A 103 -6.59 13.29 11.34
C GLN A 103 -6.44 11.77 11.44
N SER A 104 -6.61 11.22 12.65
CA SER A 104 -6.63 9.78 12.91
C SER A 104 -8.04 9.21 13.08
N GLN A 105 -9.06 10.07 13.14
CA GLN A 105 -10.45 9.72 13.40
C GLN A 105 -11.38 10.60 12.56
N LEU A 106 -12.65 10.20 12.48
CA LEU A 106 -13.69 11.04 11.91
C LEU A 106 -13.85 12.31 12.75
N VAL A 107 -13.84 13.47 12.11
CA VAL A 107 -14.02 14.77 12.77
C VAL A 107 -15.42 15.34 12.50
N PRO A 108 -16.16 15.83 13.52
CA PRO A 108 -17.50 16.40 13.34
C PRO A 108 -17.55 17.60 12.39
N GLU A 109 -16.47 18.38 12.33
CA GLU A 109 -16.36 19.54 11.45
C GLU A 109 -16.28 19.14 9.97
N GLY A 110 -15.99 17.88 9.65
CA GLY A 110 -15.89 17.38 8.28
C GLY A 110 -14.69 17.91 7.49
N ARG A 111 -13.67 18.48 8.16
CA ARG A 111 -12.46 19.03 7.54
C ARG A 111 -11.28 18.07 7.66
N TYR A 112 -10.75 17.64 6.52
CA TYR A 112 -9.62 16.71 6.47
C TYR A 112 -8.44 17.32 5.72
N ILE A 113 -7.23 16.96 6.12
CA ILE A 113 -6.00 17.38 5.46
C ILE A 113 -5.28 16.10 5.02
N VAL A 114 -5.20 15.94 3.69
CA VAL A 114 -4.62 14.77 3.04
C VAL A 114 -3.31 15.18 2.37
N ARG A 115 -2.26 14.41 2.60
CA ARG A 115 -0.93 14.62 2.03
C ARG A 115 -0.84 13.88 0.71
N ILE A 116 -0.61 14.62 -0.37
CA ILE A 116 -0.39 14.08 -1.71
C ILE A 116 0.96 14.57 -2.19
N PHE A 117 1.79 13.68 -2.71
CA PHE A 117 3.08 14.08 -3.26
C PHE A 117 2.91 14.73 -4.64
N ASP A 118 3.46 15.93 -4.80
CA ASP A 118 3.52 16.61 -6.09
C ASP A 118 4.93 16.46 -6.68
N ALA A 119 5.04 15.70 -7.76
CA ALA A 119 6.31 15.41 -8.42
C ALA A 119 6.93 16.62 -9.13
N ASN A 120 6.12 17.60 -9.58
CA ASN A 120 6.62 18.85 -10.14
C ASN A 120 7.35 19.67 -9.08
N ARG A 121 6.76 19.72 -7.87
CA ARG A 121 7.33 20.43 -6.73
C ARG A 121 8.39 19.61 -6.00
N GLY A 122 8.42 18.29 -6.22
CA GLY A 122 9.24 17.35 -5.47
C GLY A 122 8.93 17.35 -3.98
N ALA A 123 7.68 17.64 -3.60
CA ALA A 123 7.30 17.90 -2.22
C ALA A 123 5.87 17.46 -1.92
N TRP A 124 5.66 17.00 -0.69
CA TRP A 124 4.33 16.69 -0.15
C TRP A 124 3.48 17.96 0.00
N GLN A 125 2.29 17.93 -0.60
CA GLN A 125 1.30 19.00 -0.53
C GLN A 125 0.22 18.63 0.49
N ARG A 126 -0.27 19.63 1.23
CA ARG A 126 -1.37 19.49 2.18
C ARG A 126 -2.67 19.87 1.48
N ILE A 127 -3.45 18.88 1.08
CA ILE A 127 -4.72 19.07 0.37
C ILE A 127 -5.83 19.08 1.41
N VAL A 128 -6.45 20.25 1.60
CA VAL A 128 -7.61 20.41 2.49
C VAL A 128 -8.86 20.01 1.69
N ILE A 129 -9.67 19.13 2.26
CA ILE A 129 -10.96 18.72 1.69
C ILE A 129 -12.05 18.73 2.76
N ASP A 130 -13.30 18.86 2.30
CA ASP A 130 -14.45 18.47 3.10
C ASP A 130 -14.81 16.99 2.89
N ASP A 131 -15.66 16.44 3.76
CA ASP A 131 -16.09 15.04 3.73
C ASP A 131 -17.40 14.78 2.99
N ARG A 132 -17.85 15.69 2.13
CA ARG A 132 -19.00 15.43 1.24
C ARG A 132 -18.59 14.45 0.15
N ILE A 133 -19.25 13.31 0.10
CA ILE A 133 -19.05 12.24 -0.88
C ILE A 133 -20.21 12.27 -1.89
N PRO A 134 -19.94 12.19 -3.21
CA PRO A 134 -20.99 12.08 -4.21
C PRO A 134 -21.61 10.69 -4.15
N CYS A 135 -22.93 10.63 -3.96
CA CYS A 135 -23.71 9.41 -3.84
C CYS A 135 -24.83 9.36 -4.89
N SER A 136 -25.12 8.17 -5.39
CA SER A 136 -26.13 7.93 -6.42
C SER A 136 -27.49 7.70 -5.77
N PRO A 137 -28.52 8.51 -6.07
CA PRO A 137 -29.88 8.26 -5.58
C PRO A 137 -30.56 7.08 -6.28
N VAL A 138 -30.03 6.64 -7.44
CA VAL A 138 -30.59 5.54 -8.26
C VAL A 138 -29.52 4.48 -8.51
N VAL A 139 -29.84 3.21 -8.25
CA VAL A 139 -28.95 2.07 -8.54
C VAL A 139 -29.46 1.32 -9.77
N SER A 140 -28.57 1.05 -10.73
CA SER A 140 -28.87 0.26 -11.93
C SER A 140 -29.33 -1.17 -11.60
N SER A 141 -30.17 -1.69 -12.50
CA SER A 141 -31.07 -2.85 -12.39
C SER A 141 -30.44 -4.11 -11.77
N GLY A 142 -31.10 -4.67 -10.76
CA GLY A 142 -30.69 -5.89 -10.05
C GLY A 142 -30.52 -5.67 -8.54
N ALA A 143 -29.78 -4.64 -8.15
CA ALA A 143 -29.67 -4.22 -6.75
C ALA A 143 -30.86 -3.36 -6.27
N PHE A 144 -31.74 -2.96 -7.19
CA PHE A 144 -32.95 -2.17 -6.93
C PHE A 144 -33.93 -2.88 -5.97
N LEU A 145 -34.19 -4.18 -6.16
CA LEU A 145 -35.20 -4.92 -5.38
C LEU A 145 -34.82 -5.07 -3.90
N VAL A 146 -33.57 -5.40 -3.60
CA VAL A 146 -33.09 -5.50 -2.21
C VAL A 146 -33.01 -4.12 -1.54
N ARG A 147 -32.75 -3.05 -2.31
CA ARG A 147 -32.45 -1.71 -1.77
C ARG A 147 -33.64 -0.77 -1.67
N ALA A 148 -34.62 -0.89 -2.56
CA ALA A 148 -35.90 -0.20 -2.44
C ALA A 148 -36.62 -0.62 -1.14
N MET A 149 -36.47 -1.89 -0.73
CA MET A 149 -36.93 -2.37 0.58
C MET A 149 -36.14 -1.79 1.77
N SER A 150 -34.96 -1.22 1.54
CA SER A 150 -34.08 -0.65 2.60
C SER A 150 -34.10 0.88 2.69
N GLY A 151 -34.70 1.59 1.72
CA GLY A 151 -34.80 3.06 1.69
C GLY A 151 -33.48 3.84 1.52
N ARG A 152 -32.37 3.18 1.17
CA ARG A 152 -31.02 3.81 1.11
C ARG A 152 -30.78 4.56 -0.20
N THR A 153 -30.30 5.81 -0.12
CA THR A 153 -30.04 6.70 -1.27
C THR A 153 -28.61 7.25 -1.32
N ASP A 154 -27.75 6.85 -0.39
CA ASP A 154 -26.45 7.44 -0.11
C ASP A 154 -25.27 6.52 -0.49
N LEU A 155 -25.48 5.66 -1.49
CA LEU A 155 -24.41 4.82 -2.02
C LEU A 155 -23.39 5.69 -2.77
N PRO A 156 -22.10 5.70 -2.38
CA PRO A 156 -21.08 6.46 -3.11
C PRO A 156 -21.09 6.15 -4.62
N CYS A 157 -20.78 7.13 -5.47
CA CYS A 157 -20.77 6.94 -6.93
C CYS A 157 -19.50 6.23 -7.42
N PHE A 158 -18.41 6.48 -6.73
CA PHE A 158 -17.04 6.06 -7.07
C PHE A 158 -16.60 5.00 -6.07
N SER A 159 -15.44 5.14 -5.43
CA SER A 159 -14.98 4.19 -4.41
C SER A 159 -16.05 3.87 -3.35
N GLN A 160 -16.17 2.58 -3.03
CA GLN A 160 -17.11 2.07 -2.02
C GLN A 160 -16.34 1.66 -0.76
N PRO A 161 -16.76 2.10 0.43
CA PRO A 161 -16.18 1.63 1.68
C PRO A 161 -16.62 0.19 1.94
N MET A 162 -15.66 -0.70 2.18
CA MET A 162 -15.94 -1.99 2.83
C MET A 162 -15.54 -1.91 4.31
N GLY A 163 -16.38 -2.45 5.19
CA GLY A 163 -16.07 -2.51 6.63
C GLY A 163 -16.21 -1.20 7.41
N GLY A 164 -16.75 -0.14 6.79
CA GLY A 164 -17.02 1.14 7.48
C GLY A 164 -15.86 2.15 7.45
N GLU A 165 -14.72 1.80 6.85
CA GLU A 165 -13.58 2.71 6.68
C GLU A 165 -13.82 3.72 5.57
N VAL A 166 -13.68 5.01 5.85
CA VAL A 166 -13.94 6.06 4.86
C VAL A 166 -12.69 6.72 4.26
N TRP A 167 -11.49 6.44 4.79
CA TRP A 167 -10.25 7.00 4.25
C TRP A 167 -10.07 6.83 2.74
N PRO A 168 -10.49 5.72 2.09
CA PRO A 168 -10.30 5.57 0.65
C PRO A 168 -11.10 6.59 -0.16
N LEU A 169 -12.32 6.90 0.28
CA LEU A 169 -13.19 7.88 -0.37
C LEU A 169 -12.62 9.29 -0.25
N LEU A 170 -12.08 9.61 0.93
CA LEU A 170 -11.46 10.91 1.18
C LEU A 170 -10.14 11.05 0.42
N LEU A 171 -9.36 9.98 0.31
CA LEU A 171 -8.13 9.98 -0.48
C LEU A 171 -8.42 10.09 -1.98
N GLU A 172 -9.41 9.37 -2.50
CA GLU A 172 -9.89 9.49 -3.88
C GLU A 172 -10.35 10.93 -4.17
N LYS A 173 -11.12 11.54 -3.26
CA LYS A 173 -11.54 12.94 -3.37
C LYS A 173 -10.36 13.91 -3.39
N ALA A 174 -9.37 13.71 -2.52
CA ALA A 174 -8.17 14.54 -2.52
C ALA A 174 -7.39 14.42 -3.84
N CYS A 175 -7.28 13.20 -4.39
CA CYS A 175 -6.70 12.98 -5.72
C CYS A 175 -7.52 13.67 -6.82
N ALA A 176 -8.85 13.58 -6.78
CA ALA A 176 -9.75 14.26 -7.71
C ALA A 176 -9.58 15.78 -7.66
N LYS A 177 -9.42 16.36 -6.45
CA LYS A 177 -9.15 17.79 -6.28
C LYS A 177 -7.81 18.19 -6.91
N VAL A 178 -6.76 17.40 -6.73
CA VAL A 178 -5.46 17.66 -7.37
C VAL A 178 -5.52 17.49 -8.89
N ALA A 179 -6.29 16.52 -9.39
CA ALA A 179 -6.53 16.31 -10.82
C ALA A 179 -7.45 17.37 -11.45
N GLY A 180 -8.22 18.11 -10.63
CA GLY A 180 -9.16 19.14 -11.04
C GLY A 180 -10.63 18.70 -11.03
N SER A 181 -10.92 17.40 -11.16
CA SER A 181 -12.25 16.82 -10.91
C SER A 181 -12.18 15.28 -10.85
N TYR A 182 -13.26 14.62 -10.42
CA TYR A 182 -13.37 13.17 -10.51
C TYR A 182 -13.25 12.65 -11.95
N ALA A 183 -13.82 13.36 -12.93
CA ALA A 183 -13.70 12.98 -14.34
C ALA A 183 -12.24 12.88 -14.83
N HIS A 184 -11.34 13.69 -14.28
CA HIS A 184 -9.92 13.67 -14.65
C HIS A 184 -9.14 12.49 -14.06
N LEU A 185 -9.75 11.68 -13.19
CA LEU A 185 -9.16 10.42 -12.72
C LEU A 185 -9.43 9.24 -13.68
N ASP A 186 -10.29 9.43 -14.69
CA ASP A 186 -10.63 8.39 -15.67
C ASP A 186 -9.42 8.08 -16.59
N GLY A 187 -8.95 6.83 -16.61
CA GLY A 187 -7.94 6.36 -17.57
C GLY A 187 -6.47 6.65 -17.25
N GLY A 188 -6.03 6.50 -16.00
CA GLY A 188 -4.64 6.69 -15.54
C GLY A 188 -3.78 5.42 -15.43
N ILE A 189 -2.61 5.52 -14.78
CA ILE A 189 -1.63 4.42 -14.64
C ILE A 189 -1.22 4.18 -13.17
N PRO A 190 -1.03 2.94 -12.72
CA PRO A 190 -0.63 2.66 -11.33
C PRO A 190 0.68 3.34 -10.90
N GLU A 191 1.63 3.56 -11.82
CA GLU A 191 2.88 4.26 -11.54
C GLU A 191 2.65 5.68 -11.00
N LEU A 192 1.66 6.40 -11.53
CA LEU A 192 1.30 7.71 -11.04
C LEU A 192 0.71 7.61 -9.63
N ALA A 193 -0.18 6.64 -9.39
CA ALA A 193 -0.80 6.46 -8.07
C ALA A 193 0.26 6.11 -7.02
N PHE A 194 1.22 5.23 -7.35
CA PHE A 194 2.36 4.94 -6.48
C PHE A 194 3.13 6.21 -6.14
N GLN A 195 3.45 7.06 -7.13
CA GLN A 195 4.17 8.30 -6.90
C GLN A 195 3.39 9.25 -5.97
N LEU A 196 2.08 9.41 -6.16
CA LEU A 196 1.23 10.30 -5.34
C LEU A 196 1.20 9.91 -3.86
N VAL A 197 1.14 8.61 -3.57
CA VAL A 197 0.97 8.09 -2.20
C VAL A 197 2.28 7.70 -1.52
N THR A 198 3.39 7.57 -2.25
CA THR A 198 4.69 7.18 -1.67
C THR A 198 5.77 8.23 -1.84
N GLY A 199 5.56 9.25 -2.68
CA GLY A 199 6.60 10.20 -3.07
C GLY A 199 7.75 9.62 -3.89
N GLN A 200 7.72 8.32 -4.20
CA GLN A 200 8.74 7.68 -5.02
C GLN A 200 8.60 8.14 -6.48
N ARG A 201 9.63 8.81 -7.01
CA ARG A 201 9.53 9.43 -8.34
C ARG A 201 9.75 8.46 -9.49
N GLU A 202 10.67 7.52 -9.34
CA GLU A 202 10.95 6.48 -10.33
C GLU A 202 10.14 5.23 -10.02
N GLN A 203 9.41 4.74 -11.02
CA GLN A 203 8.61 3.53 -10.94
C GLN A 203 9.19 2.47 -11.90
N LEU A 204 9.00 1.20 -11.59
CA LEU A 204 9.46 0.11 -12.44
C LEU A 204 8.26 -0.55 -13.11
N ARG A 205 8.43 -0.95 -14.37
CA ARG A 205 7.46 -1.78 -15.08
C ARG A 205 8.17 -2.97 -15.71
N TRP A 206 7.68 -4.16 -15.43
CA TRP A 206 7.98 -5.36 -16.18
C TRP A 206 6.89 -5.56 -17.20
N GLN A 207 7.27 -5.85 -18.43
CA GLN A 207 6.31 -6.21 -19.46
C GLN A 207 6.87 -7.26 -20.39
N ARG A 208 5.99 -8.08 -20.94
CA ARG A 208 6.32 -9.01 -22.01
C ARG A 208 5.28 -8.91 -23.11
N LYS A 209 5.64 -9.36 -24.31
CA LYS A 209 4.63 -9.68 -25.31
C LYS A 209 4.03 -11.05 -25.01
N HIS A 210 2.82 -11.31 -25.50
CA HIS A 210 2.12 -12.57 -25.23
C HIS A 210 2.88 -13.80 -25.75
N ASP A 211 3.58 -13.65 -26.86
CA ASP A 211 4.40 -14.65 -27.55
C ASP A 211 5.84 -14.78 -27.00
N GLU A 212 6.25 -13.87 -26.10
CA GLU A 212 7.60 -13.84 -25.55
C GLU A 212 7.60 -14.45 -24.13
N ALA A 213 8.57 -15.33 -23.85
CA ALA A 213 8.82 -15.87 -22.52
C ALA A 213 9.62 -14.91 -21.62
N THR A 214 10.27 -13.91 -22.24
CA THR A 214 11.15 -12.95 -21.58
C THR A 214 10.40 -11.70 -21.15
N TRP A 215 10.67 -11.26 -19.94
CA TRP A 215 10.17 -10.01 -19.37
C TRP A 215 11.21 -8.90 -19.50
N ARG A 216 10.77 -7.76 -20.03
CA ARG A 216 11.58 -6.56 -20.22
C ARG A 216 11.32 -5.56 -19.11
N GLN A 217 12.39 -4.99 -18.55
CA GLN A 217 12.27 -3.91 -17.58
C GLN A 217 12.24 -2.53 -18.23
N LEU A 218 11.27 -1.74 -17.81
CA LEU A 218 11.16 -0.31 -18.09
C LEU A 218 11.25 0.47 -16.78
N ARG A 219 11.79 1.69 -16.87
CA ARG A 219 11.69 2.71 -15.82
C ARG A 219 10.71 3.78 -16.26
N TRP A 220 9.78 4.12 -15.40
CA TRP A 220 8.86 5.22 -15.62
C TRP A 220 9.25 6.40 -14.74
N HIS A 221 9.22 7.59 -15.34
CA HIS A 221 9.28 8.87 -14.64
C HIS A 221 8.17 9.77 -15.19
N GLY A 222 7.37 10.33 -14.31
CA GLY A 222 6.41 11.38 -14.62
C GLY A 222 6.51 12.50 -13.60
N ASP A 223 6.30 13.73 -14.07
CA ASP A 223 6.26 14.92 -13.23
C ASP A 223 4.84 15.49 -13.13
N ASN A 224 3.92 15.10 -14.04
CA ASN A 224 2.54 15.59 -14.12
C ASN A 224 1.51 14.46 -14.02
N PHE A 225 0.32 14.76 -13.48
CA PHE A 225 -0.85 13.86 -13.49
C PHE A 225 -1.20 13.32 -14.89
N THR A 226 -0.81 14.04 -15.95
CA THR A 226 -1.10 13.73 -17.35
C THR A 226 0.11 13.29 -18.18
N GLY A 227 1.29 13.12 -17.57
CA GLY A 227 2.52 12.88 -18.33
C GLY A 227 3.60 12.11 -17.59
N GLY A 228 4.07 11.03 -18.23
CA GLY A 228 5.29 10.31 -17.86
C GLY A 228 5.84 9.52 -19.03
N ARG A 229 7.13 9.18 -18.98
CA ARG A 229 7.81 8.45 -20.05
C ARG A 229 8.42 7.17 -19.52
N HIS A 230 8.21 6.09 -20.27
CA HIS A 230 8.93 4.84 -20.07
C HIS A 230 10.28 4.91 -20.80
N LYS A 231 11.35 4.58 -20.10
CA LYS A 231 12.69 4.36 -20.67
C LYS A 231 13.03 2.89 -20.54
N ASN A 232 13.45 2.29 -21.66
CA ASN A 232 13.88 0.89 -21.67
C ASN A 232 15.25 0.76 -21.01
N VAL A 233 15.40 -0.22 -20.13
CA VAL A 233 16.64 -0.46 -19.36
C VAL A 233 17.52 -1.53 -20.02
N ARG A 234 17.14 -2.06 -21.20
CA ARG A 234 17.81 -3.19 -21.89
C ARG A 234 17.98 -4.45 -21.03
N LYS A 235 17.14 -4.61 -20.01
CA LYS A 235 17.16 -5.76 -19.10
C LYS A 235 16.03 -6.72 -19.45
N GLU A 236 16.41 -7.95 -19.79
CA GLU A 236 15.50 -9.05 -20.11
C GLU A 236 15.78 -10.23 -19.19
N ILE A 237 14.72 -10.80 -18.61
CA ILE A 237 14.80 -11.95 -17.69
C ILE A 237 13.73 -12.99 -18.04
N LEU A 238 13.91 -14.23 -17.59
CA LEU A 238 12.91 -15.28 -17.76
C LEU A 238 11.80 -15.18 -16.69
N GLY A 239 10.70 -15.91 -16.89
CA GLY A 239 9.59 -15.96 -15.94
C GLY A 239 10.03 -16.39 -14.54
N ASP A 240 10.85 -17.43 -14.41
CA ASP A 240 11.32 -17.90 -13.10
C ASP A 240 12.17 -16.87 -12.36
N ASP A 241 12.99 -16.10 -13.07
CA ASP A 241 13.75 -15.00 -12.49
C ASP A 241 12.82 -13.86 -12.04
N LEU A 242 11.74 -13.61 -12.80
CA LEU A 242 10.72 -12.63 -12.39
C LEU A 242 10.02 -13.06 -11.10
N PHE A 243 9.74 -14.35 -10.90
CA PHE A 243 9.15 -14.83 -9.64
C PHE A 243 10.03 -14.46 -8.44
N LEU A 244 11.32 -14.78 -8.50
CA LEU A 244 12.29 -14.44 -7.45
C LEU A 244 12.38 -12.92 -7.24
N ARG A 245 12.29 -12.14 -8.32
CA ARG A 245 12.27 -10.67 -8.29
C ARG A 245 11.06 -10.14 -7.52
N LEU A 246 9.86 -10.65 -7.81
CA LEU A 246 8.63 -10.21 -7.17
C LEU A 246 8.56 -10.65 -5.71
N ALA A 247 9.06 -11.86 -5.38
CA ALA A 247 9.22 -12.31 -4.01
C ALA A 247 10.16 -11.39 -3.21
N TYR A 248 11.28 -10.99 -3.80
CA TYR A 248 12.18 -10.02 -3.18
C TYR A 248 11.49 -8.65 -2.94
N TYR A 249 10.72 -8.15 -3.91
CA TYR A 249 9.97 -6.90 -3.75
C TYR A 249 8.90 -6.97 -2.66
N ASP A 250 8.20 -8.10 -2.56
CA ASP A 250 7.22 -8.36 -1.50
C ASP A 250 7.89 -8.29 -0.11
N GLN A 251 8.99 -9.01 0.08
CA GLN A 251 9.78 -9.00 1.32
C GLN A 251 10.39 -7.63 1.63
N ALA A 252 10.68 -6.83 0.59
CA ALA A 252 11.15 -5.46 0.73
C ALA A 252 10.04 -4.45 1.07
N ASN A 253 8.79 -4.90 1.27
CA ASN A 253 7.59 -4.08 1.45
C ASN A 253 7.36 -3.08 0.31
N PHE A 254 7.54 -3.50 -0.93
CA PHE A 254 7.21 -2.66 -2.09
C PHE A 254 5.72 -2.76 -2.43
N LEU A 255 5.15 -1.67 -2.96
CA LEU A 255 3.82 -1.73 -3.57
C LEU A 255 3.94 -2.30 -4.99
N MET A 256 3.06 -3.23 -5.34
CA MET A 256 3.08 -3.92 -6.63
C MET A 256 1.67 -4.05 -7.21
N ALA A 257 1.57 -3.91 -8.53
CA ALA A 257 0.34 -4.10 -9.29
C ALA A 257 0.62 -4.90 -10.56
N ALA A 258 -0.39 -5.56 -11.11
CA ALA A 258 -0.33 -6.30 -12.36
C ALA A 258 -1.47 -5.90 -13.29
N ALA A 259 -1.30 -6.09 -14.59
CA ALA A 259 -2.36 -5.88 -15.57
C ALA A 259 -2.29 -6.92 -16.68
N ILE A 260 -3.44 -7.13 -17.32
CA ILE A 260 -3.58 -7.96 -18.52
C ILE A 260 -3.91 -7.02 -19.67
N HIS A 261 -2.98 -6.89 -20.61
CA HIS A 261 -3.18 -6.13 -21.84
C HIS A 261 -3.53 -7.06 -23.00
N PRO A 262 -4.54 -6.72 -23.83
CA PRO A 262 -4.94 -7.55 -24.95
C PRO A 262 -3.84 -7.65 -26.03
N PRO A 263 -3.75 -8.78 -26.76
CA PRO A 263 -2.79 -8.96 -27.86
C PRO A 263 -2.99 -7.89 -28.96
N GLY A 264 -1.89 -7.40 -29.54
CA GLY A 264 -1.93 -6.44 -30.65
C GLY A 264 -2.35 -5.01 -30.28
N GLY A 265 -2.73 -4.73 -29.03
CA GLY A 265 -2.94 -3.38 -28.54
C GLY A 265 -1.62 -2.65 -28.30
N SER A 266 -1.49 -1.38 -28.70
CA SER A 266 -0.46 -0.48 -28.16
C SER A 266 -0.55 -0.50 -26.64
N PHE A 267 0.51 -0.75 -25.86
CA PHE A 267 0.49 -0.71 -24.38
C PHE A 267 -0.14 0.60 -23.88
N ARG A 268 -1.44 0.60 -23.59
CA ARG A 268 -2.18 1.75 -23.06
C ARG A 268 -2.36 1.59 -21.54
N PRO A 269 -2.52 2.69 -20.81
CA PRO A 269 -2.88 2.68 -19.40
C PRO A 269 -4.08 1.78 -19.04
N PRO A 270 -4.09 1.08 -17.90
CA PRO A 270 -5.28 0.40 -17.36
C PRO A 270 -6.39 1.43 -17.10
N GLY A 271 -7.45 1.40 -17.89
CA GLY A 271 -8.50 2.44 -17.93
C GLY A 271 -8.64 3.16 -19.27
N GLN A 272 -7.70 3.00 -20.21
CA GLN A 272 -7.88 3.43 -21.61
C GLN A 272 -8.31 2.28 -22.55
N TYR A 273 -8.33 1.05 -22.05
CA TYR A 273 -8.98 -0.07 -22.73
C TYR A 273 -10.39 -0.25 -22.19
N ALA A 274 -11.32 -0.67 -23.04
CA ALA A 274 -12.58 -1.20 -22.57
C ALA A 274 -12.29 -2.46 -21.73
N GLU A 275 -12.70 -2.44 -20.46
CA GLU A 275 -12.49 -3.55 -19.56
C GLU A 275 -13.27 -4.78 -20.05
N HIS A 276 -12.55 -5.86 -20.33
CA HIS A 276 -13.14 -7.08 -20.88
C HIS A 276 -13.06 -8.22 -19.87
N ARG A 277 -14.22 -8.72 -19.44
CA ARG A 277 -14.28 -9.88 -18.53
C ARG A 277 -14.01 -11.16 -19.32
N ARG A 278 -13.00 -11.90 -18.87
CA ARG A 278 -12.59 -13.17 -19.43
C ARG A 278 -13.41 -14.34 -18.86
N PRO A 279 -13.48 -15.48 -19.57
CA PRO A 279 -14.16 -16.69 -19.09
C PRO A 279 -13.57 -17.27 -17.78
N ASP A 280 -12.28 -17.08 -17.57
CA ASP A 280 -11.54 -17.52 -16.37
C ASP A 280 -11.81 -16.64 -15.12
N GLY A 281 -12.63 -15.60 -15.25
CA GLY A 281 -13.01 -14.69 -14.17
C GLY A 281 -12.11 -13.46 -14.02
N LEU A 282 -11.03 -13.34 -14.80
CA LEU A 282 -10.16 -12.17 -14.84
C LEU A 282 -10.71 -11.08 -15.78
N VAL A 283 -10.08 -9.91 -15.77
CA VAL A 283 -10.51 -8.71 -16.48
C VAL A 283 -9.30 -8.10 -17.18
N GLU A 284 -9.41 -7.91 -18.49
CA GLU A 284 -8.39 -7.25 -19.30
C GLU A 284 -8.55 -5.73 -19.25
N GLY A 285 -7.46 -4.99 -19.46
CA GLY A 285 -7.46 -3.53 -19.39
C GLY A 285 -7.57 -2.96 -17.97
N HIS A 286 -7.42 -3.82 -16.95
CA HIS A 286 -7.66 -3.53 -15.55
C HIS A 286 -6.40 -3.77 -14.70
N ALA A 287 -6.26 -3.02 -13.61
CA ALA A 287 -5.15 -3.14 -12.66
C ALA A 287 -5.52 -4.03 -11.48
N TYR A 288 -4.70 -5.04 -11.19
CA TYR A 288 -4.78 -5.90 -10.02
C TYR A 288 -3.70 -5.53 -9.01
N SER A 289 -3.99 -5.63 -7.72
CA SER A 289 -2.97 -5.52 -6.67
C SER A 289 -2.24 -6.86 -6.54
N ILE A 290 -0.90 -6.87 -6.55
CA ILE A 290 -0.13 -8.04 -6.11
C ILE A 290 0.04 -7.90 -4.61
N LEU A 291 -0.57 -8.82 -3.87
CA LEU A 291 -0.58 -8.80 -2.42
C LEU A 291 0.50 -9.67 -1.81
N GLU A 292 0.80 -10.85 -2.33
CA GLU A 292 1.85 -11.73 -1.78
C GLU A 292 2.47 -12.59 -2.88
N VAL A 293 3.76 -12.91 -2.76
CA VAL A 293 4.49 -13.80 -3.69
C VAL A 293 5.36 -14.76 -2.89
N GLN A 294 4.99 -16.05 -2.86
CA GLN A 294 5.61 -17.05 -1.99
C GLN A 294 5.72 -18.42 -2.66
N GLU A 295 6.74 -19.20 -2.27
CA GLU A 295 6.80 -20.63 -2.55
C GLU A 295 6.50 -21.41 -1.26
N LEU A 296 5.41 -22.17 -1.27
CA LEU A 296 4.91 -22.90 -0.11
C LEU A 296 5.02 -24.39 -0.42
N HIS A 297 5.85 -25.12 0.33
CA HIS A 297 6.03 -26.58 0.15
C HIS A 297 6.31 -26.96 -1.32
N GLY A 298 7.15 -26.18 -2.01
CA GLY A 298 7.49 -26.36 -3.43
C GLY A 298 6.46 -25.84 -4.44
N VAL A 299 5.36 -25.23 -3.99
CA VAL A 299 4.33 -24.64 -4.85
C VAL A 299 4.48 -23.12 -4.88
N ARG A 300 4.77 -22.58 -6.07
CA ARG A 300 4.87 -21.13 -6.30
C ARG A 300 3.49 -20.51 -6.49
N LEU A 301 3.14 -19.58 -5.61
CA LEU A 301 1.83 -18.93 -5.57
C LEU A 301 1.96 -17.40 -5.56
N VAL A 302 0.98 -16.75 -6.18
CA VAL A 302 0.79 -15.30 -6.13
C VAL A 302 -0.60 -15.01 -5.59
N ARG A 303 -0.70 -14.14 -4.58
CA ARG A 303 -1.97 -13.61 -4.09
C ARG A 303 -2.23 -12.27 -4.76
N LEU A 304 -3.38 -12.14 -5.39
CA LEU A 304 -3.82 -10.90 -6.02
C LEU A 304 -5.12 -10.40 -5.42
N ARG A 305 -5.44 -9.15 -5.70
CA ARG A 305 -6.75 -8.56 -5.44
C ARG A 305 -7.28 -7.86 -6.67
N ASN A 306 -8.55 -8.13 -6.98
CA ASN A 306 -9.32 -7.37 -7.93
C ASN A 306 -10.00 -6.17 -7.22
N PRO A 307 -9.68 -4.91 -7.58
CA PRO A 307 -10.33 -3.70 -7.09
C PRO A 307 -11.86 -3.68 -7.19
N TRP A 308 -12.48 -4.41 -8.12
CA TRP A 308 -13.94 -4.50 -8.20
C TRP A 308 -14.57 -5.29 -7.04
N GLY A 309 -13.77 -6.10 -6.34
CA GLY A 309 -14.23 -6.91 -5.23
C GLY A 309 -15.20 -8.05 -5.58
N GLN A 310 -15.44 -8.32 -6.87
CA GLN A 310 -16.46 -9.28 -7.35
C GLN A 310 -15.99 -10.28 -8.41
N ALA A 311 -14.93 -10.00 -9.18
CA ALA A 311 -14.41 -10.96 -10.15
C ALA A 311 -13.32 -11.82 -9.48
N CYS A 312 -13.63 -13.11 -9.31
CA CYS A 312 -12.73 -14.09 -8.72
C CYS A 312 -12.19 -15.00 -9.82
N TRP A 313 -10.87 -15.18 -9.83
CA TRP A 313 -10.18 -16.23 -10.59
C TRP A 313 -10.86 -17.59 -10.41
N ARG A 314 -10.98 -18.36 -11.49
CA ARG A 314 -11.66 -19.67 -11.51
C ARG A 314 -10.74 -20.86 -11.77
N GLY A 315 -9.45 -20.64 -11.95
CA GLY A 315 -8.48 -21.71 -12.19
C GLY A 315 -7.85 -22.24 -10.90
N ASP A 316 -6.63 -22.76 -11.01
CA ASP A 316 -5.95 -23.43 -9.92
C ASP A 316 -5.71 -22.51 -8.73
N TRP A 317 -5.86 -23.06 -7.51
CA TRP A 317 -5.76 -22.34 -6.24
C TRP A 317 -6.80 -21.23 -6.01
N CYS A 318 -7.83 -21.13 -6.85
CA CYS A 318 -8.99 -20.28 -6.52
C CYS A 318 -9.73 -20.75 -5.26
N LYS A 319 -10.66 -19.92 -4.76
CA LYS A 319 -11.54 -20.29 -3.65
C LYS A 319 -12.38 -21.52 -4.03
N GLY A 320 -12.23 -22.60 -3.28
CA GLY A 320 -12.92 -23.88 -3.55
C GLY A 320 -12.18 -24.82 -4.51
N SER A 321 -10.98 -24.46 -4.97
CA SER A 321 -10.14 -25.39 -5.75
C SER A 321 -9.83 -26.66 -4.94
N TRP A 322 -9.97 -27.82 -5.58
CA TRP A 322 -9.67 -29.13 -5.00
C TRP A 322 -8.18 -29.30 -4.65
N LEU A 323 -7.29 -28.50 -5.27
CA LEU A 323 -5.86 -28.48 -4.96
C LEU A 323 -5.57 -28.09 -3.51
N TRP A 324 -6.43 -27.27 -2.89
CA TRP A 324 -6.35 -26.99 -1.46
C TRP A 324 -6.57 -28.22 -0.59
N GLY A 325 -7.46 -29.13 -1.01
CA GLY A 325 -7.72 -30.38 -0.30
C GLY A 325 -6.60 -31.40 -0.50
N ARG A 326 -5.99 -31.43 -1.69
CA ARG A 326 -4.85 -32.31 -1.99
C ARG A 326 -3.55 -31.85 -1.31
N ASN A 327 -3.41 -30.56 -1.02
CA ASN A 327 -2.20 -29.97 -0.45
C ASN A 327 -2.53 -29.24 0.87
N PRO A 328 -2.84 -29.96 1.96
CA PRO A 328 -3.25 -29.35 3.22
C PRO A 328 -2.17 -28.45 3.84
N ALA A 329 -0.88 -28.80 3.69
CA ALA A 329 0.22 -27.96 4.19
C ALA A 329 0.30 -26.59 3.48
N VAL A 330 0.14 -26.57 2.16
CA VAL A 330 0.07 -25.33 1.36
C VAL A 330 -1.16 -24.53 1.75
N ARG A 331 -2.31 -25.19 1.89
CA ARG A 331 -3.57 -24.58 2.33
C ARG A 331 -3.40 -23.90 3.68
N ASP A 332 -2.84 -24.59 4.66
CA ASP A 332 -2.78 -24.11 6.03
C ASP A 332 -1.80 -22.94 6.18
N ASP A 333 -0.72 -22.90 5.39
CA ASP A 333 0.20 -21.75 5.36
C ASP A 333 -0.35 -20.57 4.52
N ALA A 334 -1.02 -20.83 3.39
CA ALA A 334 -1.61 -19.78 2.54
C ALA A 334 -2.88 -19.15 3.13
N ARG A 335 -3.75 -19.94 3.77
CA ARG A 335 -5.05 -19.49 4.33
C ARG A 335 -4.94 -18.72 5.65
N ARG A 336 -3.72 -18.53 6.19
CA ARG A 336 -3.50 -17.58 7.29
C ARG A 336 -3.81 -16.14 6.86
N ALA A 337 -3.79 -15.86 5.55
CA ALA A 337 -4.28 -14.61 4.97
C ALA A 337 -5.82 -14.64 4.81
N VAL A 338 -6.50 -13.58 5.28
CA VAL A 338 -7.96 -13.45 5.14
C VAL A 338 -8.35 -13.36 3.66
N GLU A 339 -9.19 -14.28 3.19
CA GLU A 339 -9.80 -14.24 1.86
C GLU A 339 -11.12 -13.42 1.91
N ASP A 340 -11.08 -12.16 1.48
CA ASP A 340 -12.27 -11.32 1.34
C ASP A 340 -12.18 -10.37 0.11
N GLY A 341 -13.28 -9.70 -0.22
CA GLY A 341 -13.22 -8.48 -1.04
C GLY A 341 -12.49 -8.56 -2.39
N GLY A 342 -12.57 -9.68 -3.12
CA GLY A 342 -11.95 -9.87 -4.44
C GLY A 342 -10.49 -10.35 -4.43
N THR A 343 -9.96 -10.79 -3.28
CA THR A 343 -8.65 -11.45 -3.19
C THR A 343 -8.71 -12.90 -3.65
N PHE A 344 -7.66 -13.38 -4.32
CA PHE A 344 -7.52 -14.79 -4.71
C PHE A 344 -6.04 -15.19 -4.81
N TRP A 345 -5.78 -16.47 -4.63
CA TRP A 345 -4.49 -17.09 -4.94
C TRP A 345 -4.52 -17.68 -6.35
N MET A 346 -3.36 -17.71 -7.01
CA MET A 346 -3.15 -18.41 -8.27
C MET A 346 -1.76 -19.02 -8.35
N ALA A 347 -1.59 -20.05 -9.19
CA ALA A 347 -0.28 -20.61 -9.48
C ALA A 347 0.60 -19.59 -10.25
N TRP A 348 1.90 -19.60 -9.99
CA TRP A 348 2.85 -18.77 -10.75
C TRP A 348 2.79 -19.07 -12.26
N ALA A 349 2.64 -20.34 -12.64
CA ALA A 349 2.55 -20.74 -14.04
C ALA A 349 1.38 -20.03 -14.76
N ASP A 350 0.21 -19.97 -14.12
CA ASP A 350 -0.95 -19.25 -14.65
C ASP A 350 -0.70 -17.75 -14.70
N PHE A 351 -0.12 -17.19 -13.63
CA PHE A 351 0.22 -15.76 -13.60
C PHE A 351 1.15 -15.38 -14.75
N ALA A 352 2.24 -16.13 -14.92
CA ALA A 352 3.24 -15.90 -15.95
C ALA A 352 2.67 -16.09 -17.35
N ALA A 353 1.71 -17.00 -17.55
CA ALA A 353 1.04 -17.22 -18.82
C ALA A 353 0.01 -16.14 -19.18
N ILE A 354 -0.70 -15.59 -18.20
CA ILE A 354 -1.85 -14.69 -18.41
C ILE A 354 -1.45 -13.21 -18.31
N PHE A 355 -0.73 -12.83 -17.25
CA PHE A 355 -0.34 -11.44 -17.02
C PHE A 355 0.87 -11.09 -17.88
N ASN A 356 0.87 -9.85 -18.39
CA ASN A 356 1.91 -9.36 -19.28
C ASN A 356 2.45 -7.97 -18.90
N ALA A 357 1.96 -7.38 -17.81
CA ALA A 357 2.53 -6.18 -17.21
C ALA A 357 2.51 -6.27 -15.67
N VAL A 358 3.60 -5.85 -15.05
CA VAL A 358 3.75 -5.71 -13.59
C VAL A 358 4.39 -4.36 -13.29
N MET A 359 3.71 -3.54 -12.49
CA MET A 359 4.16 -2.22 -12.06
C MET A 359 4.61 -2.32 -10.61
N VAL A 360 5.77 -1.75 -10.29
CA VAL A 360 6.39 -1.84 -8.96
C VAL A 360 6.84 -0.45 -8.52
N CYS A 361 6.48 -0.08 -7.31
CA CYS A 361 7.03 1.07 -6.61
C CYS A 361 8.31 0.65 -5.86
N PRO A 362 9.51 1.06 -6.33
CA PRO A 362 10.77 0.64 -5.71
C PRO A 362 11.06 1.44 -4.44
N ALA A 363 10.14 1.38 -3.49
CA ALA A 363 10.18 2.07 -2.22
C ALA A 363 9.74 1.12 -1.11
N THR A 364 10.63 0.91 -0.13
CA THR A 364 10.28 0.15 1.08
C THR A 364 9.32 0.99 1.90
N MET A 365 8.10 0.48 2.11
CA MET A 365 7.18 1.11 3.04
C MET A 365 7.78 1.10 4.45
N PRO A 366 7.71 2.24 5.17
CA PRO A 366 8.33 2.41 6.48
C PRO A 366 7.57 1.69 7.60
N VAL A 367 6.42 1.09 7.27
CA VAL A 367 5.60 0.31 8.19
C VAL A 367 5.45 -1.13 7.68
N PRO A 368 5.18 -2.09 8.56
CA PRO A 368 4.98 -3.47 8.18
C PRO A 368 3.70 -3.68 7.42
N LYS A 369 3.75 -4.72 6.62
CA LYS A 369 2.60 -5.27 5.95
C LYS A 369 1.75 -6.07 6.94
N VAL A 370 0.44 -5.82 7.01
CA VAL A 370 -0.48 -6.51 7.93
C VAL A 370 -0.48 -8.02 7.70
N SER A 371 -0.38 -8.47 6.44
CA SER A 371 -0.35 -9.90 6.12
C SER A 371 0.90 -10.64 6.58
N LEU A 372 1.92 -9.93 7.08
CA LEU A 372 3.14 -10.56 7.60
C LEU A 372 3.07 -10.76 9.12
N PHE A 373 2.17 -10.10 9.84
CA PHE A 373 2.20 -10.04 11.31
C PHE A 373 0.82 -10.07 11.94
N SER A 374 0.72 -10.72 13.10
CA SER A 374 -0.46 -10.58 13.95
C SER A 374 -0.38 -9.30 14.78
N SER A 375 -1.52 -8.63 14.96
CA SER A 375 -1.65 -7.39 15.72
C SER A 375 -1.32 -7.52 17.21
N SER A 376 -1.20 -8.73 17.76
CA SER A 376 -0.90 -8.96 19.19
C SER A 376 0.52 -9.47 19.43
N LYS A 377 1.26 -8.77 20.30
CA LYS A 377 2.47 -9.30 20.95
C LYS A 377 2.06 -10.34 21.99
N GLY A 378 2.78 -11.47 22.05
CA GLY A 378 2.65 -12.42 23.16
C GLY A 378 1.30 -13.14 23.26
N GLY A 379 0.57 -13.33 22.16
CA GLY A 379 -0.61 -14.20 22.18
C GLY A 379 -0.21 -15.63 22.59
N SER A 380 -0.80 -16.16 23.66
CA SER A 380 -0.66 -17.56 24.06
C SER A 380 -1.34 -18.45 23.02
N GLY A 381 -0.58 -18.99 22.06
CA GLY A 381 -1.09 -19.89 21.04
C GLY A 381 0.00 -20.38 20.09
N PRO A 382 -0.22 -21.49 19.35
CA PRO A 382 0.77 -22.04 18.43
C PRO A 382 1.09 -21.05 17.30
N GLY A 383 2.38 -20.84 17.02
CA GLY A 383 2.87 -19.89 16.03
C GLY A 383 4.39 -19.77 16.02
N VAL A 384 4.93 -19.08 15.02
CA VAL A 384 6.35 -18.70 14.96
C VAL A 384 6.50 -17.29 15.49
N TYR A 385 7.31 -17.11 16.54
CA TYR A 385 7.56 -15.80 17.15
C TYR A 385 8.97 -15.33 16.84
N CYS A 386 9.07 -14.06 16.44
CA CYS A 386 10.35 -13.44 16.15
C CYS A 386 11.21 -13.34 17.42
N GLY A 387 12.42 -13.88 17.41
CA GLY A 387 13.33 -13.86 18.57
C GLY A 387 13.78 -12.45 19.00
N ARG A 388 13.68 -11.44 18.12
CA ARG A 388 14.06 -10.05 18.43
C ARG A 388 12.89 -9.16 18.83
N CYS A 389 11.78 -9.18 18.08
CA CYS A 389 10.65 -8.28 18.34
C CYS A 389 9.49 -8.93 19.10
N GLY A 390 9.51 -10.26 19.27
CA GLY A 390 8.47 -11.03 19.96
C GLY A 390 7.12 -11.10 19.24
N HIS A 391 7.04 -10.65 17.99
CA HIS A 391 5.80 -10.70 17.20
C HIS A 391 5.60 -12.07 16.57
N LYS A 392 4.33 -12.49 16.52
CA LYS A 392 3.90 -13.67 15.76
C LYS A 392 3.95 -13.37 14.27
N VAL A 393 4.73 -14.15 13.53
CA VAL A 393 4.88 -14.04 12.08
C VAL A 393 3.76 -14.83 11.40
N GLN A 394 3.03 -14.20 10.48
CA GLN A 394 1.96 -14.83 9.72
C GLN A 394 2.49 -15.53 8.46
N SER A 395 3.39 -14.88 7.72
CA SER A 395 4.10 -15.49 6.60
C SER A 395 5.41 -16.10 7.09
N VAL A 396 5.39 -17.41 7.31
CA VAL A 396 6.51 -18.16 7.88
C VAL A 396 7.55 -18.59 6.84
N TRP A 397 7.35 -18.24 5.57
CA TRP A 397 8.27 -18.60 4.48
C TRP A 397 8.99 -17.36 3.97
N ILE A 398 10.31 -17.46 3.87
CA ILE A 398 11.16 -16.37 3.38
C ILE A 398 12.09 -16.86 2.28
N LEU A 399 12.28 -16.05 1.26
CA LEU A 399 13.38 -16.14 0.32
C LEU A 399 14.66 -15.71 1.03
N ALA A 400 15.60 -16.65 1.16
CA ALA A 400 16.87 -16.52 1.85
C ALA A 400 18.05 -16.95 0.94
N VAL A 401 19.28 -16.74 1.41
CA VAL A 401 20.52 -17.21 0.76
C VAL A 401 21.24 -18.12 1.74
N SER A 402 21.53 -19.34 1.32
CA SER A 402 22.28 -20.27 2.16
C SER A 402 23.76 -19.88 2.13
N ALA A 403 24.41 -19.93 3.29
CA ALA A 403 25.86 -19.84 3.43
C ALA A 403 26.53 -21.22 3.36
N GLU A 404 25.75 -22.30 3.39
CA GLU A 404 26.23 -23.68 3.40
C GLU A 404 26.76 -24.07 2.02
N ASP A 405 27.83 -24.87 1.99
CA ASP A 405 28.48 -25.41 0.79
C ASP A 405 29.21 -24.42 -0.15
N GLY A 406 29.39 -23.17 0.26
CA GLY A 406 30.09 -22.16 -0.53
C GLY A 406 29.36 -21.73 -1.80
N GLN A 407 28.18 -22.30 -2.09
CA GLN A 407 27.31 -21.90 -3.20
C GLN A 407 26.20 -20.97 -2.68
N ARG A 408 26.38 -19.67 -2.88
CA ARG A 408 25.38 -18.66 -2.52
C ARG A 408 24.25 -18.66 -3.55
N ARG A 409 23.12 -19.32 -3.25
CA ARG A 409 21.92 -19.34 -4.11
C ARG A 409 20.66 -18.93 -3.33
N PRO A 410 19.71 -18.22 -3.97
CA PRO A 410 18.39 -17.97 -3.37
C PRO A 410 17.61 -19.27 -3.19
N HIS A 411 16.99 -19.45 -2.03
CA HIS A 411 16.14 -20.60 -1.68
C HIS A 411 15.05 -20.18 -0.69
N TRP A 412 14.04 -21.03 -0.49
CA TRP A 412 12.92 -20.75 0.41
C TRP A 412 13.09 -21.48 1.73
N ASP A 413 13.13 -20.71 2.81
CA ASP A 413 13.25 -21.21 4.18
C ASP A 413 11.96 -20.99 4.95
N ARG A 414 11.62 -21.99 5.77
CA ARG A 414 10.54 -21.87 6.74
C ARG A 414 11.11 -21.44 8.09
N LEU A 415 10.71 -20.25 8.53
CA LEU A 415 11.05 -19.69 9.82
C LEU A 415 10.61 -20.61 10.97
N GLN A 416 11.49 -20.77 11.95
CA GLN A 416 11.26 -21.45 13.21
C GLN A 416 11.05 -20.45 14.34
N ASP A 417 10.51 -20.94 15.46
CA ASP A 417 10.36 -20.11 16.65
C ASP A 417 11.73 -19.60 17.13
N GLY A 418 11.82 -18.30 17.44
CA GLY A 418 13.09 -17.65 17.79
C GLY A 418 13.88 -17.11 16.59
N ASP A 419 13.56 -17.50 15.34
CA ASP A 419 14.17 -16.86 14.16
C ASP A 419 13.82 -15.38 14.08
N LEU A 420 14.63 -14.61 13.35
CA LEU A 420 14.34 -13.21 13.08
C LEU A 420 13.27 -13.08 11.99
N CYS A 421 12.25 -12.24 12.22
CA CYS A 421 11.25 -11.95 11.19
C CYS A 421 11.86 -11.12 10.04
N PRO A 422 11.17 -11.02 8.88
CA PRO A 422 11.67 -10.27 7.72
C PRO A 422 12.00 -8.78 8.00
N LEU A 423 11.38 -8.14 8.99
CA LEU A 423 11.74 -6.78 9.40
C LEU A 423 13.03 -6.75 10.21
N CYS A 424 13.13 -7.63 11.22
CA CYS A 424 14.29 -7.71 12.09
C CYS A 424 15.55 -8.14 11.32
N LEU A 425 15.40 -9.06 10.37
CA LEU A 425 16.46 -9.48 9.45
C LEU A 425 16.93 -8.33 8.53
N ARG A 426 16.02 -7.49 8.04
CA ARG A 426 16.39 -6.29 7.27
C ARG A 426 17.15 -5.28 8.13
N ALA A 427 16.69 -5.05 9.35
CA ALA A 427 17.34 -4.15 10.29
C ALA A 427 18.77 -4.60 10.66
N THR A 428 19.08 -5.90 10.59
CA THR A 428 20.43 -6.42 10.84
C THR A 428 21.36 -6.34 9.62
N ALA A 429 20.84 -6.23 8.40
CA ALA A 429 21.63 -6.25 7.16
C ALA A 429 22.37 -4.91 6.84
N LEU A 430 22.21 -3.87 7.66
CA LEU A 430 22.81 -2.56 7.42
C LEU A 430 24.22 -2.43 8.01
N PRO A 431 25.21 -2.01 7.19
CA PRO A 431 26.56 -1.80 7.66
C PRO A 431 26.64 -0.48 8.44
N ARG A 432 26.69 -0.57 9.77
CA ARG A 432 27.10 0.44 10.79
C ARG A 432 25.99 0.81 11.79
N GLN A 433 25.98 0.17 12.97
CA GLN A 433 26.55 0.71 14.22
C GLN A 433 26.09 -0.12 15.43
N ARG A 434 27.09 -0.49 16.24
CA ARG A 434 27.04 -1.07 17.60
C ARG A 434 26.26 -2.37 17.72
N ALA A 435 27.02 -3.47 17.74
CA ALA A 435 26.65 -4.66 18.46
C ALA A 435 26.18 -4.23 19.85
N TRP A 436 24.89 -4.42 20.12
CA TRP A 436 24.40 -4.49 21.49
C TRP A 436 25.00 -5.79 22.04
N ASP A 437 25.67 -5.68 23.19
CA ASP A 437 26.49 -6.71 23.81
C ASP A 437 25.93 -8.13 23.63
N GLY A 438 26.65 -9.01 22.93
CA GLY A 438 26.22 -10.41 22.77
C GLY A 438 26.92 -11.23 21.71
N ASP A 439 26.65 -11.00 20.43
CA ASP A 439 27.09 -11.94 19.39
C ASP A 439 27.21 -11.31 18.00
N ALA A 440 28.44 -10.96 17.60
CA ALA A 440 28.71 -10.40 16.28
C ALA A 440 28.60 -11.47 15.16
N SER A 441 28.67 -12.75 15.51
CA SER A 441 28.57 -13.89 14.59
C SER A 441 27.14 -14.05 14.05
N ALA A 442 26.15 -14.11 14.94
CA ALA A 442 24.73 -14.25 14.60
C ALA A 442 24.19 -13.10 13.74
N ALA A 443 24.69 -11.88 13.94
CA ALA A 443 24.31 -10.71 13.12
C ALA A 443 24.85 -10.79 11.68
N ALA A 444 26.05 -11.36 11.50
CA ALA A 444 26.64 -11.57 10.17
C ALA A 444 25.90 -12.67 9.39
N ASP A 445 25.56 -13.77 10.05
CA ASP A 445 24.77 -14.87 9.45
C ASP A 445 23.35 -14.40 9.09
N ALA A 446 22.72 -13.60 9.96
CA ALA A 446 21.41 -12.99 9.69
C ALA A 446 21.42 -12.00 8.52
N ALA A 447 22.52 -11.25 8.31
CA ALA A 447 22.65 -10.31 7.20
C ALA A 447 22.71 -11.02 5.83
N GLY A 448 23.21 -12.26 5.78
CA GLY A 448 23.16 -13.11 4.59
C GLY A 448 21.74 -13.51 4.19
N ARG A 449 20.84 -13.68 5.17
CA ARG A 449 19.47 -14.17 4.94
C ARG A 449 18.51 -13.16 4.28
N ASN A 450 18.72 -11.84 4.38
CA ASN A 450 17.66 -10.89 4.00
C ASN A 450 18.11 -9.51 3.49
N GLY A 451 18.92 -9.46 2.45
CA GLY A 451 18.88 -8.25 1.62
C GLY A 451 20.14 -8.01 0.83
N THR A 452 21.28 -7.82 1.49
CA THR A 452 22.50 -7.44 0.76
C THR A 452 22.98 -8.56 -0.16
N GLU A 453 22.96 -9.81 0.32
CA GLU A 453 23.32 -10.97 -0.50
C GLU A 453 22.20 -11.36 -1.47
N LEU A 454 20.94 -11.35 -1.04
CA LEU A 454 19.78 -11.57 -1.93
C LEU A 454 19.80 -10.59 -3.13
N ARG A 455 20.10 -9.30 -2.91
CA ARG A 455 20.22 -8.30 -3.98
C ARG A 455 21.24 -8.68 -5.04
N ARG A 456 22.37 -9.25 -4.62
CA ARG A 456 23.46 -9.65 -5.54
C ARG A 456 23.09 -10.89 -6.36
N LEU A 457 22.20 -11.73 -5.85
CA LEU A 457 21.91 -13.04 -6.42
C LEU A 457 20.58 -13.11 -7.16
N VAL A 458 19.61 -12.26 -6.83
CA VAL A 458 18.33 -12.20 -7.55
C VAL A 458 18.56 -11.46 -8.88
N PRO A 459 18.49 -12.17 -10.04
CA PRO A 459 18.80 -11.60 -11.34
C PRO A 459 17.89 -10.43 -11.61
N GLY A 460 18.48 -9.24 -11.71
CA GLY A 460 17.61 -8.10 -11.71
C GLY A 460 17.99 -6.90 -10.92
N VAL A 461 18.31 -7.14 -9.66
CA VAL A 461 18.28 -6.14 -8.59
C VAL A 461 19.54 -5.28 -8.66
N ASP A 462 19.68 -4.51 -9.74
CA ASP A 462 20.94 -3.84 -10.12
C ASP A 462 21.30 -2.67 -9.22
N TYR A 463 20.31 -2.07 -8.56
CA TYR A 463 20.53 -0.88 -7.76
C TYR A 463 19.27 -0.55 -6.96
N PHE A 464 19.34 -0.48 -5.63
CA PHE A 464 18.65 0.52 -4.82
C PHE A 464 19.33 0.53 -3.45
N PRO A 465 20.05 1.59 -3.04
CA PRO A 465 20.44 1.72 -1.65
C PRO A 465 19.17 1.60 -0.80
N PHE A 466 19.26 0.91 0.33
CA PHE A 466 18.20 0.76 1.33
C PHE A 466 17.78 2.10 1.96
N GLU A 467 18.09 3.23 1.33
CA GLU A 467 17.52 4.51 1.70
C GLU A 467 16.01 4.37 1.50
N ALA A 468 15.23 4.50 2.58
CA ALA A 468 13.82 4.81 2.50
C ALA A 468 13.71 5.86 1.38
N GLY A 469 12.99 5.54 0.30
CA GLY A 469 13.09 6.28 -0.95
C GLY A 469 13.01 7.78 -0.64
N ALA A 470 13.82 8.61 -1.29
CA ALA A 470 13.97 10.03 -0.96
C ALA A 470 12.67 10.89 -1.01
N GLY A 471 11.49 10.27 -1.18
CA GLY A 471 10.16 10.85 -0.99
C GLY A 471 9.20 10.06 -0.08
N CYS A 472 9.58 8.88 0.45
CA CYS A 472 8.71 7.99 1.24
C CYS A 472 8.51 8.42 2.68
N VAL A 473 9.24 9.43 3.14
CA VAL A 473 9.08 9.99 4.48
C VAL A 473 8.22 11.25 4.39
N LEU A 474 7.02 11.17 4.94
CA LEU A 474 6.11 12.31 5.05
C LEU A 474 6.68 13.38 6.00
N PRO A 475 6.71 14.67 5.62
CA PRO A 475 7.20 15.73 6.48
C PRO A 475 6.23 16.00 7.66
N GLY A 476 6.73 15.95 8.89
CA GLY A 476 6.03 16.45 10.08
C GLY A 476 4.90 15.58 10.64
N ARG A 477 5.25 14.46 11.28
CA ARG A 477 5.05 14.02 12.68
C ARG A 477 5.83 12.70 12.73
N ARG A 478 6.82 12.58 13.62
CA ARG A 478 7.62 11.34 13.74
C ARG A 478 6.72 10.17 14.19
N PRO A 479 7.05 8.93 13.81
CA PRO A 479 6.20 8.10 12.95
C PRO A 479 5.40 7.02 13.71
N VAL A 480 4.38 6.47 13.05
CA VAL A 480 3.75 5.20 13.41
C VAL A 480 4.84 4.14 13.60
N CYS A 481 4.86 3.51 14.77
CA CYS A 481 5.67 2.33 15.02
C CYS A 481 4.99 1.07 14.44
N GLU A 482 5.86 0.17 14.01
CA GLU A 482 5.67 -0.85 13.01
C GLU A 482 4.79 -2.07 13.41
N LEU A 483 3.46 -1.99 13.34
CA LEU A 483 2.57 -3.16 13.10
C LEU A 483 1.10 -2.79 12.79
N GLY A 484 0.71 -1.52 12.91
CA GLY A 484 -0.68 -1.07 12.80
C GLY A 484 -1.23 -0.54 14.14
N PRO A 485 -2.57 -0.37 14.26
CA PRO A 485 -3.22 0.44 15.33
C PRO A 485 -2.89 0.03 16.79
N ALA A 486 -2.36 -1.18 17.02
CA ALA A 486 -2.02 -1.71 18.34
C ALA A 486 -0.63 -1.33 18.89
N CYS A 487 0.23 -0.57 18.18
CA CYS A 487 1.53 -0.12 18.75
C CYS A 487 1.37 0.92 19.91
N THR A 488 0.15 1.37 20.23
CA THR A 488 -0.10 2.47 21.18
C THR A 488 -0.21 2.08 22.66
N LEU A 489 0.02 0.82 23.04
CA LEU A 489 -0.03 0.40 24.45
C LEU A 489 1.36 0.14 25.03
N GLN A 490 1.92 1.21 25.64
CA GLN A 490 2.83 1.23 26.79
C GLN A 490 4.28 0.68 26.64
N SER A 491 5.27 1.56 26.40
CA SER A 491 6.38 1.88 27.35
C SER A 491 7.53 2.66 26.68
N PRO A 492 8.29 3.51 27.42
CA PRO A 492 9.47 4.22 26.93
C PRO A 492 10.62 3.33 26.42
N GLN A 493 10.69 2.05 26.84
CA GLN A 493 11.73 1.09 26.40
C GLN A 493 11.51 0.61 24.94
N HIS A 494 10.31 0.78 24.39
CA HIS A 494 10.01 0.44 23.00
C HIS A 494 10.70 1.40 22.01
N HIS A 495 10.90 2.67 22.40
CA HIS A 495 11.51 3.70 21.54
C HIS A 495 13.04 3.57 21.41
N SER A 496 13.73 3.00 22.40
CA SER A 496 15.18 2.75 22.31
C SER A 496 15.56 1.60 21.38
N HIS A 497 14.61 0.71 21.03
CA HIS A 497 14.83 -0.39 20.08
C HIS A 497 14.57 -0.01 18.61
N TYR A 498 13.82 1.07 18.36
CA TYR A 498 13.61 1.67 17.02
C TYR A 498 14.45 2.93 16.80
N ASP A 499 15.51 3.13 17.59
CA ASP A 499 16.54 4.11 17.32
C ASP A 499 17.40 3.63 16.14
N HIS A 500 16.75 3.46 14.98
CA HIS A 500 17.39 3.22 13.71
C HIS A 500 17.87 4.58 13.18
N PRO A 501 19.19 4.84 13.08
CA PRO A 501 19.73 6.16 12.74
C PRO A 501 19.23 6.72 11.39
N TRP A 502 18.65 5.87 10.54
CA TRP A 502 18.15 6.17 9.19
C TRP A 502 16.64 6.33 9.08
N MET A 503 15.88 6.06 10.14
CA MET A 503 14.43 6.37 10.20
C MET A 503 14.16 7.77 10.76
N ARG A 504 15.21 8.51 11.13
CA ARG A 504 15.09 9.95 11.38
C ARG A 504 14.95 10.63 10.01
N PRO A 505 13.88 11.41 9.74
CA PRO A 505 13.96 12.36 8.65
C PRO A 505 15.20 13.20 8.91
N GLY A 506 16.16 13.17 7.98
CA GLY A 506 17.36 13.97 8.08
C GLY A 506 16.95 15.44 8.30
N PRO A 507 17.61 16.17 9.20
CA PRO A 507 17.47 17.61 9.19
C PRO A 507 18.03 18.12 7.85
N GLU A 508 17.28 18.97 7.17
CA GLU A 508 17.72 19.78 6.02
C GLU A 508 17.94 19.08 4.66
N VAL A 509 16.91 19.07 3.80
CA VAL A 509 17.08 19.53 2.39
C VAL A 509 15.84 20.32 1.94
N ILE A 510 15.53 21.41 2.64
CA ILE A 510 14.99 22.61 2.00
C ILE A 510 16.17 23.54 1.83
N ARG A 511 16.97 23.34 0.77
CA ARG A 511 17.80 24.41 0.22
C ARG A 511 17.50 24.54 -1.25
N GLY A 512 16.42 25.26 -1.53
CA GLY A 512 16.36 26.05 -2.74
C GLY A 512 17.55 27.00 -2.75
N ARG A 513 18.40 26.87 -3.77
CA ARG A 513 19.26 27.91 -4.34
C ARG A 513 20.08 27.30 -5.48
N LYS A 514 19.57 27.37 -6.71
CA LYS A 514 20.45 27.65 -7.84
C LYS A 514 20.59 29.16 -7.89
N SER A 515 21.58 29.66 -7.15
CA SER A 515 22.11 31.01 -7.33
C SER A 515 22.58 31.14 -8.77
N ALA A 516 22.01 32.13 -9.47
CA ALA A 516 22.59 32.69 -10.66
C ALA A 516 24.04 33.09 -10.35
N ARG A 517 25.00 32.52 -11.07
CA ARG A 517 26.38 33.03 -11.11
C ARG A 517 26.35 34.41 -11.77
N ARG A 518 26.12 35.47 -10.99
CA ARG A 518 26.59 36.81 -11.36
C ARG A 518 28.09 36.84 -11.09
N ARG A 519 28.89 36.85 -12.17
CA ARG A 519 30.29 37.28 -12.13
C ARG A 519 30.31 38.74 -11.68
N LEU A 520 30.78 38.99 -10.46
CA LEU A 520 31.27 40.32 -10.07
C LEU A 520 32.67 40.46 -10.67
N MET A 521 32.76 41.20 -11.79
CA MET A 521 34.01 41.78 -12.27
C MET A 521 34.51 42.76 -11.19
N ARG A 522 35.75 42.58 -10.73
CA ARG A 522 36.49 43.63 -9.99
C ARG A 522 36.93 44.69 -11.01
N PRO A 523 36.92 46.00 -10.65
CA PRO A 523 37.50 47.04 -11.49
C PRO A 523 39.04 46.94 -11.47
N PRO A 524 39.73 47.29 -12.57
CA PRO A 524 41.18 47.40 -12.56
C PRO A 524 41.60 48.71 -11.90
N SER A 525 42.63 48.61 -11.06
CA SER A 525 43.39 49.73 -10.50
C SER A 525 44.24 50.39 -11.58
N GLU A 526 44.07 51.70 -11.77
CA GLU A 526 44.96 52.55 -12.55
C GLU A 526 46.24 52.88 -11.77
N SER A 527 47.38 52.60 -12.39
CA SER A 527 48.67 53.28 -12.29
C SER A 527 49.52 52.64 -13.41
N GLY A 528 50.08 53.30 -14.41
CA GLY A 528 50.37 54.70 -14.67
C GLY A 528 51.65 54.68 -15.51
N GLN A 529 51.55 55.04 -16.79
CA GLN A 529 52.59 55.60 -17.66
C GLN A 529 51.99 55.94 -19.03
#